data_AF-A0A7V4Y4Q2-F1
#
_entry.id   AF-A0A7V4Y4Q2-F1
#
_cell.length_a   1.000
_cell.length_b   1.000
_cell.length_c   1.000
_cell.angle_alpha   90.00
_cell.angle_beta   90.00
_cell.angle_gamma   90.00
#
_symmetry.space_group_name_H-M   'P 1'
#
loop_
_entity.id
_entity.type
_entity.pdbx_description
1 polymer ?
#
loop_
_entity_poly.entity_id
_entity_poly.type
_entity_poly.pdbx_seq_one_letter_code
_entity_poly.pdbx_strand_id
1 'polypeptide(L)'
;MKHLDFIFYFTAVLIGYLFGSFLPAYFLAQKLKGVDIREEGTKNAGTVNTYHVLGLFPAIITAVFDVSKGLISLYLGQLITSSAFGGYLAAAGSISGHVFPFYLKFRGGQGVATATGLLIYFLGIFYGQGFLPWFSLFLLAFLVIILSWIARKGEFVGGFILPSLFFLILIFVPFSAAKLFSLLIILYILAINVLNIWKFGLWKPSEFAQKGLIGWRLYLRPLAFLLILIYFKLERKIVLTFLGALTLFFLVPDLLRLISNQINRFFFVKVRKIYKEKEKTRFSSITLFLVSFFLTLLLFEQDIAVVAISFLIFGDFFSKIYGLRFGRTPFFDKTVQGSLAHFCACLMAGYILHPFVQISLPVIFLGGLVASLVEALPLGIDDNLSVALISASVIYITRLF
;
A
#
# COMPACT_ATOMS: atom_id res chain seq x y z
N MET A 1 -43.27 1.59 -13.72
CA MET A 1 -41.84 1.64 -14.07
C MET A 1 -40.94 1.46 -12.85
N LYS A 2 -40.95 2.35 -11.84
CA LYS A 2 -40.07 2.24 -10.64
C LYS A 2 -40.11 0.90 -9.87
N HIS A 3 -41.27 0.24 -9.78
CA HIS A 3 -41.39 -1.06 -9.09
C HIS A 3 -40.76 -2.23 -9.88
N LEU A 4 -40.83 -2.20 -11.21
CA LEU A 4 -40.20 -3.23 -12.07
C LEU A 4 -38.68 -3.12 -12.00
N ASP A 5 -38.15 -1.89 -12.00
CA ASP A 5 -36.71 -1.65 -11.86
C ASP A 5 -36.18 -2.22 -10.55
N PHE A 6 -36.88 -1.97 -9.43
CA PHE A 6 -36.53 -2.54 -8.13
C PHE A 6 -36.48 -4.07 -8.16
N ILE A 7 -37.48 -4.72 -8.76
CA ILE A 7 -37.53 -6.18 -8.88
C ILE A 7 -36.33 -6.71 -9.67
N PHE A 8 -35.97 -6.07 -10.79
CA PHE A 8 -34.82 -6.50 -11.59
C PHE A 8 -33.50 -6.33 -10.83
N TYR A 9 -33.28 -5.19 -10.16
CA TYR A 9 -32.07 -4.97 -9.37
C TYR A 9 -31.97 -5.95 -8.18
N PHE A 10 -33.09 -6.20 -7.48
CA PHE A 10 -33.14 -7.19 -6.41
C PHE A 10 -32.83 -8.60 -6.92
N THR A 11 -33.41 -8.97 -8.07
CA THR A 11 -33.17 -10.25 -8.73
C THR A 11 -31.71 -10.42 -9.13
N ALA A 12 -31.07 -9.36 -9.65
CA ALA A 12 -29.65 -9.38 -10.00
C ALA A 12 -28.76 -9.63 -8.77
N VAL A 13 -29.02 -8.95 -7.64
CA VAL A 13 -28.31 -9.20 -6.37
C VAL A 13 -28.50 -10.65 -5.90
N LEU A 14 -29.74 -11.14 -5.92
CA LEU A 14 -30.08 -12.48 -5.45
C LEU A 14 -29.39 -13.56 -6.28
N ILE A 15 -29.44 -13.45 -7.62
CA ILE A 15 -28.76 -14.40 -8.52
C ILE A 15 -27.24 -14.35 -8.30
N GLY A 16 -26.67 -13.15 -8.20
CA GLY A 16 -25.26 -12.98 -7.86
C GLY A 16 -24.90 -13.66 -6.55
N TYR A 17 -25.69 -13.46 -5.50
CA TYR A 17 -25.51 -14.10 -4.19
C TYR A 17 -25.59 -15.62 -4.23
N LEU A 18 -26.59 -16.19 -4.92
CA LEU A 18 -26.75 -17.64 -5.05
C LEU A 18 -25.57 -18.25 -5.81
N PHE A 19 -25.13 -17.61 -6.89
CA PHE A 19 -23.99 -18.08 -7.68
C PHE A 19 -22.67 -17.96 -6.88
N GLY A 20 -22.48 -16.84 -6.18
CA GLY A 20 -21.34 -16.63 -5.28
C GLY A 20 -21.29 -17.63 -4.13
N SER A 21 -22.46 -18.06 -3.64
CA SER A 21 -22.59 -19.05 -2.56
C SER A 21 -22.11 -20.43 -2.96
N PHE A 22 -21.93 -20.73 -4.25
CA PHE A 22 -21.29 -21.97 -4.66
C PHE A 22 -19.79 -21.94 -4.32
N LEU A 23 -19.37 -22.85 -3.44
CA LEU A 23 -18.00 -22.93 -2.92
C LEU A 23 -17.37 -24.29 -3.29
N PRO A 24 -16.62 -24.37 -4.41
CA PRO A 24 -15.96 -25.61 -4.82
C PRO A 24 -15.04 -26.17 -3.73
N ALA A 25 -14.38 -25.31 -2.96
CA ALA A 25 -13.51 -25.69 -1.83
C ALA A 25 -14.22 -26.62 -0.85
N TYR A 26 -15.47 -26.32 -0.49
CA TYR A 26 -16.26 -27.10 0.44
C TYR A 26 -16.64 -28.47 -0.15
N PHE A 27 -17.21 -28.48 -1.36
CA PHE A 27 -17.64 -29.72 -2.02
C PHE A 27 -16.47 -30.65 -2.34
N LEU A 28 -15.33 -30.09 -2.79
CA LEU A 28 -14.13 -30.88 -3.08
C LEU A 28 -13.53 -31.48 -1.81
N ALA A 29 -13.51 -30.75 -0.69
CA ALA A 29 -13.01 -31.28 0.58
C ALA A 29 -13.89 -32.41 1.11
N GLN A 30 -15.20 -32.23 1.07
CA GLN A 30 -16.16 -33.25 1.47
C GLN A 30 -16.04 -34.50 0.60
N LYS A 31 -15.92 -34.35 -0.73
CA LYS A 31 -15.85 -35.49 -1.66
C LYS A 31 -14.51 -36.23 -1.65
N LEU A 32 -13.39 -35.52 -1.55
CA LEU A 32 -12.06 -36.11 -1.67
C LEU A 32 -11.47 -36.57 -0.33
N LYS A 33 -11.85 -35.94 0.77
CA LYS A 33 -11.30 -36.24 2.11
C LYS A 33 -12.36 -36.49 3.19
N GLY A 34 -13.64 -36.27 2.91
CA GLY A 34 -14.70 -36.44 3.92
C GLY A 34 -14.67 -35.40 5.04
N VAL A 35 -13.94 -34.28 4.87
CA VAL A 35 -13.76 -33.25 5.90
C VAL A 35 -14.50 -31.97 5.56
N ASP A 36 -14.89 -31.23 6.58
CA ASP A 36 -15.32 -29.84 6.44
C ASP A 36 -14.08 -28.93 6.37
N ILE A 37 -13.82 -28.35 5.20
CA ILE A 37 -12.66 -27.47 4.98
C ILE A 37 -12.64 -26.25 5.92
N ARG A 38 -13.77 -25.88 6.51
CA ARG A 38 -13.87 -24.74 7.45
C ARG A 38 -13.33 -25.06 8.83
N GLU A 39 -13.16 -26.34 9.16
CA GLU A 39 -12.52 -26.76 10.40
C GLU A 39 -11.03 -27.06 10.22
N GLU A 40 -10.57 -27.13 8.97
CA GLU A 40 -9.19 -27.45 8.60
C GLU A 40 -8.36 -26.21 8.21
N GLY A 41 -7.04 -26.31 8.40
CA GLY A 41 -6.06 -25.31 7.93
C GLY A 41 -6.36 -23.88 8.37
N THR A 42 -6.57 -22.98 7.39
CA THR A 42 -6.89 -21.55 7.61
C THR A 42 -8.35 -21.30 8.02
N LYS A 43 -9.18 -22.35 8.05
CA LYS A 43 -10.61 -22.33 8.39
C LYS A 43 -11.50 -21.50 7.44
N ASN A 44 -10.99 -21.21 6.26
CA ASN A 44 -11.71 -20.50 5.21
C ASN A 44 -12.05 -21.48 4.07
N ALA A 45 -13.25 -21.41 3.52
CA ALA A 45 -13.64 -22.20 2.36
C ALA A 45 -13.21 -21.52 1.04
N GLY A 46 -11.90 -21.41 0.82
CA GLY A 46 -11.33 -20.78 -0.38
C GLY A 46 -9.99 -21.38 -0.82
N THR A 47 -9.50 -20.92 -1.97
CA THR A 47 -8.33 -21.48 -2.70
C THR A 47 -7.12 -21.80 -1.84
N VAL A 48 -6.68 -20.86 -0.99
CA VAL A 48 -5.47 -21.05 -0.16
C VAL A 48 -5.64 -22.21 0.80
N ASN A 49 -6.81 -22.35 1.41
CA ASN A 49 -7.08 -23.47 2.29
C ASN A 49 -7.19 -24.78 1.51
N THR A 50 -7.84 -24.74 0.34
CA THR A 50 -7.90 -25.89 -0.57
C THR A 50 -6.50 -26.38 -0.93
N TYR A 51 -5.56 -25.48 -1.19
CA TYR A 51 -4.16 -25.84 -1.46
C TYR A 51 -3.52 -26.56 -0.28
N HIS A 52 -3.67 -26.03 0.93
CA HIS A 52 -3.10 -26.65 2.14
C HIS A 52 -3.75 -27.99 2.51
N VAL A 53 -5.07 -28.14 2.30
CA VAL A 53 -5.83 -29.32 2.72
C VAL A 53 -5.87 -30.39 1.64
N LEU A 54 -6.07 -30.02 0.37
CA LEU A 54 -6.32 -30.95 -0.74
C LEU A 54 -5.22 -30.96 -1.81
N GLY A 55 -4.26 -30.02 -1.77
CA GLY A 55 -3.18 -29.92 -2.74
C GLY A 55 -3.50 -29.05 -3.95
N LEU A 56 -2.58 -29.03 -4.92
CA LEU A 56 -2.57 -28.07 -6.03
C LEU A 56 -3.77 -28.20 -6.98
N PHE A 57 -4.08 -29.41 -7.44
CA PHE A 57 -5.13 -29.59 -8.46
C PHE A 57 -6.52 -29.12 -7.99
N PRO A 58 -7.03 -29.52 -6.81
CA PRO A 58 -8.31 -29.00 -6.31
C PRO A 58 -8.28 -27.49 -6.05
N ALA A 59 -7.13 -26.94 -5.66
CA ALA A 59 -6.95 -25.51 -5.45
C ALA A 59 -7.04 -24.71 -6.77
N ILE A 60 -6.47 -25.21 -7.86
CA ILE A 60 -6.58 -24.58 -9.20
C ILE A 60 -8.05 -24.52 -9.62
N ILE A 61 -8.78 -25.64 -9.50
CA ILE A 61 -10.22 -25.68 -9.84
C ILE A 61 -11.00 -24.65 -9.01
N THR A 62 -10.75 -24.62 -7.70
CA THR A 62 -11.36 -23.64 -6.79
C THR A 62 -11.02 -22.22 -7.21
N ALA A 63 -9.75 -21.93 -7.53
CA ALA A 63 -9.29 -20.61 -7.94
C ALA A 63 -9.97 -20.14 -9.23
N VAL A 64 -9.97 -20.96 -10.27
CA VAL A 64 -10.58 -20.63 -11.57
C VAL A 64 -12.06 -20.29 -11.38
N PHE A 65 -12.78 -21.11 -10.62
CA PHE A 65 -14.19 -20.86 -10.34
C PHE A 65 -14.40 -19.59 -9.50
N ASP A 66 -13.67 -19.43 -8.40
CA ASP A 66 -13.84 -18.28 -7.50
C ASP A 66 -13.47 -16.95 -8.17
N VAL A 67 -12.46 -16.94 -9.05
CA VAL A 67 -12.08 -15.76 -9.85
C VAL A 67 -13.15 -15.46 -10.90
N SER A 68 -13.67 -16.49 -11.57
CA SER A 68 -14.61 -16.30 -12.69
C SER A 68 -16.02 -15.96 -12.24
N LYS A 69 -16.46 -16.44 -11.07
CA LYS A 69 -17.87 -16.32 -10.68
C LYS A 69 -18.36 -14.90 -10.45
N GLY A 70 -17.46 -14.01 -10.03
CA GLY A 70 -17.75 -12.58 -9.92
C GLY A 70 -18.05 -11.97 -11.28
N LEU A 71 -17.26 -12.31 -12.30
CA LEU A 71 -17.44 -11.85 -13.68
C LEU A 71 -18.74 -12.38 -14.30
N ILE A 72 -19.03 -13.67 -14.08
CA ILE A 72 -20.28 -14.28 -14.54
C ILE A 72 -21.48 -13.57 -13.89
N SER A 73 -21.40 -13.33 -12.57
CA SER A 73 -22.47 -12.61 -11.86
C SER A 73 -22.64 -11.18 -12.37
N LEU A 74 -21.52 -10.48 -12.63
CA LEU A 74 -21.54 -9.14 -13.23
C LEU A 74 -22.28 -9.15 -14.57
N TYR A 75 -21.94 -10.08 -15.47
CA TYR A 75 -22.57 -10.18 -16.78
C TYR A 75 -24.06 -10.53 -16.68
N LEU A 76 -24.44 -11.49 -15.84
CA LEU A 76 -25.84 -11.86 -15.62
C LEU A 76 -26.66 -10.68 -15.06
N GLY A 77 -26.11 -9.94 -14.10
CA GLY A 77 -26.77 -8.75 -13.57
C GLY A 77 -26.98 -7.65 -14.61
N GLN A 78 -26.04 -7.49 -15.55
CA GLN A 78 -26.19 -6.57 -16.68
C GLN A 78 -27.31 -7.00 -17.60
N LEU A 79 -27.42 -8.30 -17.91
CA LEU A 79 -28.49 -8.82 -18.76
C LEU A 79 -29.87 -8.66 -18.12
N ILE A 80 -30.01 -8.98 -16.83
CA ILE A 80 -31.29 -8.91 -16.11
C ILE A 80 -31.81 -7.48 -16.01
N THR A 81 -30.92 -6.52 -15.77
CA THR A 81 -31.30 -5.12 -15.51
C THR A 81 -31.12 -4.21 -16.73
N SER A 82 -30.53 -4.73 -17.81
CA SER A 82 -30.06 -3.94 -18.95
C SER A 82 -29.17 -2.75 -18.55
N SER A 83 -28.41 -2.90 -17.46
CA SER A 83 -27.63 -1.80 -16.87
C SER A 83 -26.29 -2.25 -16.29
N ALA A 84 -25.25 -1.43 -16.45
CA ALA A 84 -23.96 -1.67 -15.81
C ALA A 84 -24.07 -1.74 -14.28
N PHE A 85 -24.93 -0.89 -13.71
CA PHE A 85 -25.16 -0.81 -12.27
C PHE A 85 -25.72 -2.12 -11.70
N GLY A 86 -26.67 -2.76 -12.38
CA GLY A 86 -27.19 -4.07 -11.96
C GLY A 86 -26.15 -5.17 -12.03
N GLY A 87 -25.20 -5.07 -12.97
CA GLY A 87 -24.00 -5.92 -12.97
C GLY A 87 -23.14 -5.75 -11.73
N TYR A 88 -22.87 -4.51 -11.32
CA TYR A 88 -22.09 -4.23 -10.11
C TYR A 88 -22.79 -4.74 -8.85
N LEU A 89 -24.11 -4.62 -8.77
CA LEU A 89 -24.92 -5.17 -7.70
C LEU A 89 -24.87 -6.71 -7.65
N ALA A 90 -24.97 -7.38 -8.80
CA ALA A 90 -24.83 -8.83 -8.87
C ALA A 90 -23.42 -9.30 -8.51
N ALA A 91 -22.38 -8.58 -8.94
CA ALA A 91 -20.99 -8.84 -8.57
C ALA A 91 -20.76 -8.70 -7.05
N ALA A 92 -21.31 -7.66 -6.42
CA ALA A 92 -21.29 -7.48 -4.97
C ALA A 92 -22.08 -8.60 -4.25
N GLY A 93 -23.22 -9.01 -4.82
CA GLY A 93 -23.96 -10.19 -4.39
C GLY A 93 -23.08 -11.44 -4.41
N SER A 94 -22.31 -11.66 -5.48
CA SER A 94 -21.40 -12.80 -5.61
C SER A 94 -20.29 -12.85 -4.56
N ILE A 95 -19.66 -11.69 -4.28
CA ILE A 95 -18.69 -11.58 -3.19
C ILE A 95 -19.38 -11.92 -1.86
N SER A 96 -20.56 -11.36 -1.62
CA SER A 96 -21.33 -11.59 -0.39
C SER A 96 -21.75 -13.06 -0.23
N GLY A 97 -22.16 -13.72 -1.31
CA GLY A 97 -22.50 -15.14 -1.32
C GLY A 97 -21.31 -16.04 -1.01
N HIS A 98 -20.13 -15.71 -1.58
CA HIS A 98 -18.91 -16.45 -1.27
C HIS A 98 -18.52 -16.32 0.22
N VAL A 99 -18.72 -15.14 0.82
CA VAL A 99 -18.37 -14.89 2.23
C VAL A 99 -19.41 -15.47 3.18
N PHE A 100 -20.70 -15.32 2.86
CA PHE A 100 -21.83 -15.72 3.68
C PHE A 100 -22.78 -16.70 2.95
N PRO A 101 -22.35 -17.93 2.61
CA PRO A 101 -23.21 -18.89 1.94
C PRO A 101 -24.31 -19.41 2.86
N PHE A 102 -25.57 -19.31 2.44
CA PHE A 102 -26.73 -19.62 3.27
C PHE A 102 -26.74 -21.07 3.79
N TYR A 103 -26.39 -22.06 2.95
CA TYR A 103 -26.39 -23.48 3.30
C TYR A 103 -25.23 -23.89 4.21
N LEU A 104 -24.27 -22.98 4.43
CA LEU A 104 -23.10 -23.17 5.27
C LEU A 104 -23.17 -22.32 6.54
N LYS A 105 -24.38 -22.02 7.01
CA LYS A 105 -24.61 -21.17 8.20
C LYS A 105 -23.85 -19.84 8.11
N PHE A 106 -23.78 -19.28 6.89
CA PHE A 106 -23.10 -18.02 6.59
C PHE A 106 -21.59 -18.01 6.92
N ARG A 107 -20.93 -19.18 6.88
CA ARG A 107 -19.47 -19.32 7.06
C ARG A 107 -18.85 -19.84 5.77
N GLY A 108 -18.35 -18.92 4.94
CA GLY A 108 -17.71 -19.20 3.66
C GLY A 108 -16.22 -18.88 3.61
N GLY A 109 -15.78 -18.35 2.47
CA GLY A 109 -14.42 -17.85 2.28
C GLY A 109 -14.31 -16.34 2.48
N GLN A 110 -13.22 -15.74 1.99
CA GLN A 110 -12.96 -14.30 2.18
C GLN A 110 -13.33 -13.45 0.95
N GLY A 111 -13.79 -14.05 -0.14
CA GLY A 111 -14.21 -13.32 -1.34
C GLY A 111 -13.07 -12.64 -2.13
N VAL A 112 -11.82 -12.77 -1.68
CA VAL A 112 -10.65 -12.11 -2.29
C VAL A 112 -10.41 -12.56 -3.73
N ALA A 113 -10.55 -13.86 -4.03
CA ALA A 113 -10.39 -14.38 -5.40
C ALA A 113 -11.47 -13.80 -6.34
N THR A 114 -12.73 -13.77 -5.89
CA THR A 114 -13.86 -13.20 -6.62
C THR A 114 -13.70 -11.70 -6.87
N ALA A 115 -13.29 -10.96 -5.82
CA ALA A 115 -12.98 -9.54 -5.91
C ALA A 115 -11.78 -9.26 -6.84
N THR A 116 -10.74 -10.09 -6.77
CA THR A 116 -9.55 -9.98 -7.63
C THR A 116 -9.89 -10.22 -9.10
N GLY A 117 -10.74 -11.20 -9.41
CA GLY A 117 -11.20 -11.45 -10.79
C GLY A 117 -11.92 -10.25 -11.40
N LEU A 118 -12.84 -9.65 -10.63
CA LEU A 118 -13.51 -8.40 -11.00
C LEU A 118 -12.50 -7.26 -11.21
N LEU A 119 -11.53 -7.12 -10.30
CA LEU A 119 -10.50 -6.09 -10.40
C LEU A 119 -9.68 -6.23 -11.69
N ILE A 120 -9.20 -7.44 -12.02
CA ILE A 120 -8.46 -7.72 -13.26
C ILE A 120 -9.29 -7.34 -14.49
N TYR A 121 -10.58 -7.67 -14.50
CA TYR A 121 -11.48 -7.28 -15.58
C TYR A 121 -11.58 -5.76 -15.75
N PHE A 122 -11.77 -5.00 -14.66
CA PHE A 122 -11.79 -3.54 -14.74
C PHE A 122 -10.46 -2.95 -15.19
N LEU A 123 -9.33 -3.52 -14.77
CA LEU A 123 -8.02 -3.09 -15.26
C LEU A 123 -7.89 -3.30 -16.78
N GLY A 124 -8.39 -4.43 -17.29
CA GLY A 124 -8.47 -4.68 -18.74
C GLY A 124 -9.32 -3.65 -19.48
N ILE A 125 -10.47 -3.28 -18.92
CA ILE A 125 -11.33 -2.21 -19.47
C ILE A 125 -10.60 -0.86 -19.47
N PHE A 126 -10.03 -0.45 -18.33
CA PHE A 126 -9.35 0.84 -18.21
C PHE A 126 -8.13 0.94 -19.12
N TYR A 127 -7.40 -0.16 -19.31
CA TYR A 127 -6.33 -0.23 -20.28
C TYR A 127 -6.85 -0.17 -21.72
N GLY A 128 -7.86 -0.96 -22.07
CA GLY A 128 -8.43 -0.98 -23.42
C GLY A 128 -9.07 0.35 -23.85
N GLN A 129 -9.56 1.13 -22.89
CA GLN A 129 -10.06 2.49 -23.10
C GLN A 129 -8.96 3.56 -23.13
N GLY A 130 -7.69 3.17 -22.96
CA GLY A 130 -6.55 4.09 -22.93
C GLY A 130 -6.44 4.94 -21.67
N PHE A 131 -7.27 4.68 -20.65
CA PHE A 131 -7.23 5.42 -19.39
C PHE A 131 -6.05 5.04 -18.52
N LEU A 132 -5.65 3.76 -18.51
CA LEU A 132 -4.52 3.30 -17.71
C LEU A 132 -3.30 3.05 -18.61
N PRO A 133 -2.20 3.82 -18.48
CA PRO A 133 -1.01 3.65 -19.31
C PRO A 133 -0.38 2.26 -19.16
N TRP A 134 0.15 1.69 -20.23
CA TRP A 134 0.84 0.38 -20.20
C TRP A 134 1.98 0.35 -19.16
N PHE A 135 2.70 1.47 -19.01
CA PHE A 135 3.79 1.61 -18.06
C PHE A 135 3.30 1.50 -16.60
N SER A 136 2.06 1.93 -16.29
CA SER A 136 1.47 1.73 -14.96
C SER A 136 1.34 0.24 -14.64
N LEU A 137 0.85 -0.55 -15.60
CA LEU A 137 0.67 -1.99 -15.45
C LEU A 137 2.01 -2.72 -15.38
N PHE A 138 2.96 -2.33 -16.22
CA PHE A 138 4.33 -2.85 -16.18
C PHE A 138 5.00 -2.60 -14.83
N LEU A 139 4.93 -1.35 -14.32
CA LEU A 139 5.48 -0.99 -13.03
C LEU A 139 4.83 -1.80 -11.90
N LEU A 140 3.50 -1.92 -11.88
CA LEU A 140 2.79 -2.73 -10.90
C LEU A 140 3.25 -4.20 -10.93
N ALA A 141 3.35 -4.81 -12.11
CA ALA A 141 3.81 -6.18 -12.27
C ALA A 141 5.25 -6.35 -11.76
N PHE A 142 6.14 -5.42 -12.11
CA PHE A 142 7.52 -5.38 -11.62
C PHE A 142 7.59 -5.29 -10.08
N LEU A 143 6.80 -4.41 -9.47
CA LEU A 143 6.71 -4.26 -8.02
C LEU A 143 6.15 -5.51 -7.35
N VAL A 144 5.12 -6.16 -7.92
CA VAL A 144 4.59 -7.43 -7.43
C VAL A 144 5.68 -8.49 -7.38
N ILE A 145 6.51 -8.62 -8.42
CA ILE A 145 7.59 -9.61 -8.48
C ILE A 145 8.61 -9.37 -7.35
N ILE A 146 9.11 -8.14 -7.22
CA ILE A 146 10.12 -7.80 -6.20
C ILE A 146 9.55 -7.98 -4.80
N LEU A 147 8.37 -7.42 -4.52
CA LEU A 147 7.77 -7.49 -3.18
C LEU A 147 7.37 -8.92 -2.81
N SER A 148 6.98 -9.75 -3.78
CA SER A 148 6.71 -11.18 -3.57
C SER A 148 7.99 -11.94 -3.22
N TRP A 149 9.11 -11.64 -3.89
CA TRP A 149 10.41 -12.20 -3.55
C TRP A 149 10.84 -11.83 -2.12
N ILE A 150 10.62 -10.57 -1.72
CA ILE A 150 10.93 -10.09 -0.37
C ILE A 150 10.04 -10.73 0.70
N ALA A 151 8.72 -10.53 0.60
CA ALA A 151 7.80 -10.83 1.70
C ALA A 151 7.33 -12.28 1.72
N ARG A 152 7.24 -12.92 0.55
CA ARG A 152 6.66 -14.28 0.35
C ARG A 152 5.28 -14.48 1.00
N LYS A 153 4.57 -13.38 1.24
CA LYS A 153 3.25 -13.31 1.88
C LYS A 153 2.39 -12.30 1.15
N GLY A 154 1.28 -12.78 0.59
CA GLY A 154 0.39 -11.98 -0.26
C GLY A 154 -0.18 -10.76 0.45
N GLU A 155 -0.37 -10.81 1.77
CA GLU A 155 -0.94 -9.70 2.55
C GLU A 155 0.00 -8.49 2.57
N PHE A 156 1.31 -8.70 2.66
CA PHE A 156 2.30 -7.61 2.63
C PHE A 156 2.45 -7.06 1.21
N VAL A 157 2.49 -7.93 0.20
CA VAL A 157 2.51 -7.48 -1.20
C VAL A 157 1.27 -6.64 -1.51
N GLY A 158 0.09 -7.13 -1.14
CA GLY A 158 -1.18 -6.42 -1.31
C GLY A 158 -1.23 -5.11 -0.50
N GLY A 159 -0.63 -5.06 0.69
CA GLY A 159 -0.51 -3.84 1.50
C GLY A 159 0.26 -2.70 0.84
N PHE A 160 1.14 -3.01 -0.12
CA PHE A 160 1.82 -2.01 -0.95
C PHE A 160 1.08 -1.80 -2.28
N ILE A 161 0.74 -2.88 -2.97
CA ILE A 161 0.24 -2.85 -4.35
C ILE A 161 -1.18 -2.27 -4.43
N LEU A 162 -2.07 -2.61 -3.50
CA LEU A 162 -3.47 -2.17 -3.54
C LEU A 162 -3.64 -0.66 -3.33
N PRO A 163 -2.99 -0.01 -2.33
CA PRO A 163 -3.00 1.44 -2.23
C PRO A 163 -2.39 2.11 -3.46
N SER A 164 -1.31 1.55 -4.00
CA SER A 164 -0.68 2.08 -5.21
C SER A 164 -1.63 2.04 -6.40
N LEU A 165 -2.31 0.91 -6.61
CA LEU A 165 -3.31 0.77 -7.66
C LEU A 165 -4.52 1.69 -7.44
N PHE A 166 -4.95 1.88 -6.18
CA PHE A 166 -6.00 2.84 -5.84
C PHE A 166 -5.67 4.24 -6.33
N PHE A 167 -4.45 4.73 -6.08
CA PHE A 167 -4.01 6.06 -6.53
C PHE A 167 -3.88 6.13 -8.06
N LEU A 168 -3.38 5.09 -8.72
CA LEU A 168 -3.30 5.07 -10.18
C LEU A 168 -4.69 5.16 -10.82
N ILE A 169 -5.67 4.40 -10.33
CA ILE A 169 -7.07 4.51 -10.79
C ILE A 169 -7.64 5.89 -10.45
N LEU A 170 -7.33 6.43 -9.28
CA LEU A 170 -7.82 7.75 -8.87
C LEU A 170 -7.34 8.85 -9.82
N ILE A 171 -6.08 8.80 -10.26
CA ILE A 171 -5.44 9.82 -11.10
C ILE A 171 -5.79 9.65 -12.57
N PHE A 172 -5.63 8.44 -13.11
CA PHE A 172 -5.66 8.23 -14.56
C PHE A 172 -7.05 7.87 -15.12
N VAL A 173 -7.92 7.28 -14.31
CA VAL A 173 -9.25 6.85 -14.78
C VAL A 173 -10.27 7.98 -14.54
N PRO A 174 -11.06 8.40 -15.55
CA PRO A 174 -12.09 9.42 -15.37
C PRO A 174 -13.21 8.94 -14.44
N PHE A 175 -13.94 9.89 -13.85
CA PHE A 175 -15.05 9.58 -12.95
C PHE A 175 -16.12 8.75 -13.68
N SER A 176 -16.39 7.56 -13.14
CA SER A 176 -17.38 6.62 -13.67
C SER A 176 -17.82 5.66 -12.57
N ALA A 177 -18.97 5.01 -12.76
CA ALA A 177 -19.44 3.97 -11.85
C ALA A 177 -18.45 2.77 -11.79
N ALA A 178 -17.79 2.44 -12.91
CA ALA A 178 -16.73 1.43 -12.96
C ALA A 178 -15.52 1.81 -12.09
N LYS A 179 -15.08 3.08 -12.15
CA LYS A 179 -14.03 3.61 -11.27
C LYS A 179 -14.43 3.44 -9.81
N LEU A 180 -15.60 3.92 -9.42
CA LEU A 180 -16.06 3.82 -8.02
C LEU A 180 -16.14 2.38 -7.54
N PHE A 181 -16.70 1.48 -8.36
CA PHE A 181 -16.83 0.08 -8.01
C PHE A 181 -15.47 -0.63 -7.88
N SER A 182 -14.52 -0.36 -8.78
CA SER A 182 -13.15 -0.90 -8.68
C SER A 182 -12.40 -0.38 -7.45
N LEU A 183 -12.58 0.90 -7.07
CA LEU A 183 -12.01 1.45 -5.84
C LEU A 183 -12.62 0.79 -4.59
N LEU A 184 -13.92 0.52 -4.57
CA LEU A 184 -14.58 -0.23 -3.48
C LEU A 184 -14.05 -1.67 -3.38
N ILE A 185 -13.82 -2.34 -4.52
CA ILE A 185 -13.19 -3.66 -4.57
C ILE A 185 -11.78 -3.62 -3.98
N ILE A 186 -10.98 -2.61 -4.35
CA ILE A 186 -9.62 -2.45 -3.81
C ILE A 186 -9.66 -2.25 -2.29
N LEU A 187 -10.55 -1.39 -1.80
CA LEU A 187 -10.72 -1.15 -0.36
C LEU A 187 -11.18 -2.41 0.37
N TYR A 188 -12.08 -3.20 -0.22
CA TYR A 188 -12.50 -4.49 0.32
C TYR A 188 -11.32 -5.46 0.45
N ILE A 189 -10.55 -5.66 -0.62
CA ILE A 189 -9.39 -6.57 -0.58
C ILE A 189 -8.34 -6.07 0.42
N LEU A 190 -8.09 -4.76 0.46
CA LEU A 190 -7.17 -4.15 1.41
C LEU A 190 -7.62 -4.37 2.86
N ALA A 191 -8.92 -4.21 3.14
CA ALA A 191 -9.48 -4.47 4.46
C ALA A 191 -9.29 -5.94 4.86
N ILE A 192 -9.56 -6.90 3.95
CA ILE A 192 -9.31 -8.32 4.21
C ILE A 192 -7.81 -8.59 4.46
N ASN A 193 -6.91 -7.99 3.68
CA ASN A 193 -5.46 -8.12 3.90
C ASN A 193 -5.05 -7.63 5.29
N VAL A 194 -5.56 -6.46 5.71
CA VAL A 194 -5.33 -5.96 7.07
C VAL A 194 -5.89 -6.94 8.09
N LEU A 195 -7.14 -7.38 7.96
CA LEU A 195 -7.74 -8.36 8.88
C LEU A 195 -6.92 -9.66 8.96
N ASN A 196 -6.38 -10.15 7.85
CA ASN A 196 -5.51 -11.33 7.83
C ASN A 196 -4.17 -11.09 8.54
N ILE A 197 -3.57 -9.91 8.36
CA ILE A 197 -2.35 -9.53 9.06
C ILE A 197 -2.56 -9.57 10.59
N TRP A 198 -3.73 -9.16 11.06
CA TRP A 198 -4.10 -9.23 12.48
C TRP A 198 -4.46 -10.65 12.93
N LYS A 199 -5.38 -11.32 12.22
CA LYS A 199 -5.89 -12.67 12.54
C LYS A 199 -4.77 -13.70 12.63
N PHE A 200 -3.80 -13.66 11.71
CA PHE A 200 -2.70 -14.62 11.68
C PHE A 200 -1.47 -14.15 12.48
N GLY A 201 -1.61 -13.10 13.29
CA GLY A 201 -0.52 -12.57 14.12
C GLY A 201 0.71 -12.20 13.29
N LEU A 202 0.49 -11.78 12.03
CA LEU A 202 1.58 -11.37 11.17
C LEU A 202 2.15 -10.10 11.78
N TRP A 203 1.37 -9.07 12.06
CA TRP A 203 1.94 -7.84 12.63
C TRP A 203 2.32 -8.00 14.12
N LYS A 204 3.62 -7.83 14.43
CA LYS A 204 4.16 -7.91 15.80
C LYS A 204 4.88 -6.60 16.16
N PRO A 205 4.17 -5.60 16.73
CA PRO A 205 4.76 -4.31 17.12
C PRO A 205 5.96 -4.43 18.08
N SER A 206 6.00 -5.48 18.90
CA SER A 206 7.08 -5.75 19.85
C SER A 206 8.45 -5.92 19.18
N GLU A 207 8.51 -6.50 17.98
CA GLU A 207 9.75 -6.67 17.21
C GLU A 207 10.37 -5.32 16.82
N PHE A 208 9.52 -4.32 16.56
CA PHE A 208 9.95 -2.95 16.26
C PHE A 208 10.44 -2.24 17.53
N ALA A 209 9.73 -2.41 18.65
CA ALA A 209 10.10 -1.83 19.94
C ALA A 209 11.46 -2.36 20.44
N GLN A 210 11.73 -3.67 20.29
CA GLN A 210 13.01 -4.29 20.64
C GLN A 210 14.19 -3.72 19.83
N LYS A 211 13.96 -3.28 18.59
CA LYS A 211 14.96 -2.61 17.74
C LYS A 211 15.04 -1.10 17.98
N GLY A 212 14.45 -0.61 19.08
CA GLY A 212 14.49 0.80 19.49
C GLY A 212 13.64 1.72 18.60
N LEU A 213 12.64 1.19 17.90
CA LEU A 213 11.70 1.99 17.12
C LEU A 213 10.51 2.39 17.96
N ILE A 214 10.11 3.64 17.77
CA ILE A 214 8.96 4.23 18.43
C ILE A 214 7.81 4.11 17.44
N GLY A 215 6.87 3.19 17.70
CA GLY A 215 5.85 2.78 16.74
C GLY A 215 5.03 3.93 16.15
N TRP A 216 4.61 4.90 16.97
CA TRP A 216 3.84 6.06 16.49
C TRP A 216 4.63 6.91 15.48
N ARG A 217 5.97 6.99 15.60
CA ARG A 217 6.81 7.72 14.64
C ARG A 217 6.80 7.08 13.25
N LEU A 218 6.64 5.76 13.17
CA LEU A 218 6.55 5.05 11.89
C LEU A 218 5.23 5.41 11.18
N TYR A 219 4.13 5.48 11.91
CA TYR A 219 2.81 5.80 11.36
C TYR A 219 2.61 7.30 11.08
N LEU A 220 3.29 8.19 11.82
CA LEU A 220 3.21 9.64 11.60
C LEU A 220 3.90 10.06 10.29
N ARG A 221 4.93 9.33 9.83
CA ARG A 221 5.72 9.71 8.65
C ARG A 221 4.90 9.82 7.37
N PRO A 222 4.07 8.83 6.98
CA PRO A 222 3.18 8.97 5.83
C PRO A 222 2.22 10.16 5.92
N LEU A 223 1.85 10.61 7.13
CA LEU A 223 1.00 11.81 7.28
C LEU A 223 1.73 13.09 6.87
N ALA A 224 3.06 13.12 6.90
CA ALA A 224 3.83 14.24 6.36
C ALA A 224 3.61 14.43 4.85
N PHE A 225 3.15 13.39 4.13
CA PHE A 225 2.74 13.51 2.73
C PHE A 225 1.53 14.43 2.54
N LEU A 226 0.68 14.62 3.56
CA LEU A 226 -0.42 15.59 3.50
C LEU A 226 0.12 17.02 3.33
N LEU A 227 1.29 17.33 3.91
CA LEU A 227 1.93 18.64 3.72
C LEU A 227 2.34 18.86 2.26
N ILE A 228 2.75 17.81 1.55
CA ILE A 228 3.05 17.85 0.11
C ILE A 228 1.78 18.12 -0.70
N LEU A 229 0.67 17.45 -0.37
CA LEU A 229 -0.61 17.68 -1.05
C LEU A 229 -1.15 19.10 -0.82
N ILE A 230 -0.97 19.62 0.38
CA ILE A 230 -1.33 21.00 0.73
C ILE A 230 -0.40 21.99 0.01
N TYR A 231 0.88 21.67 -0.16
CA TYR A 231 1.85 22.52 -0.84
C TYR A 231 1.47 22.83 -2.30
N PHE A 232 0.86 21.89 -3.01
CA PHE A 232 0.32 22.14 -4.35
C PHE A 232 -0.80 23.20 -4.40
N LYS A 233 -1.43 23.52 -3.27
CA LYS A 233 -2.57 24.45 -3.18
C LYS A 233 -2.25 25.76 -2.47
N LEU A 234 -1.10 25.88 -1.82
CA LEU A 234 -0.72 27.05 -1.03
C LEU A 234 0.48 27.77 -1.64
N GLU A 235 0.58 29.06 -1.35
CA GLU A 235 1.76 29.83 -1.73
C GLU A 235 3.02 29.33 -1.02
N ARG A 236 4.12 29.25 -1.76
CA ARG A 236 5.41 28.75 -1.26
C ARG A 236 5.89 29.47 0.00
N LYS A 237 5.67 30.78 0.10
CA LYS A 237 6.04 31.59 1.28
C LYS A 237 5.31 31.13 2.53
N ILE A 238 4.01 30.83 2.43
CA ILE A 238 3.19 30.35 3.56
C ILE A 238 3.71 29.01 4.04
N VAL A 239 3.96 28.07 3.11
CA VAL A 239 4.43 26.72 3.45
C VAL A 239 5.83 26.76 4.07
N LEU A 240 6.76 27.54 3.51
CA LEU A 240 8.10 27.71 4.09
C LEU A 240 8.05 28.37 5.47
N THR A 241 7.18 29.35 5.69
CA THR A 241 7.05 30.00 7.00
C THR A 241 6.51 29.02 8.05
N PHE A 242 5.45 28.30 7.72
CA PHE A 242 4.86 27.30 8.60
C PHE A 242 5.84 26.16 8.90
N LEU A 243 6.45 25.58 7.86
CA LEU A 243 7.40 24.49 8.03
C LEU A 243 8.67 24.95 8.73
N GLY A 244 9.16 26.16 8.47
CA GLY A 244 10.30 26.75 9.18
C GLY A 244 10.02 26.92 10.67
N ALA A 245 8.84 27.44 11.04
CA ALA A 245 8.41 27.53 12.43
C ALA A 245 8.31 26.14 13.09
N LEU A 246 7.74 25.16 12.39
CA LEU A 246 7.67 23.78 12.87
C LEU A 246 9.07 23.17 13.06
N THR A 247 9.98 23.37 12.11
CA THR A 247 11.36 22.90 12.19
C THR A 247 12.09 23.55 13.37
N LEU A 248 11.95 24.86 13.57
CA LEU A 248 12.53 25.56 14.73
C LEU A 248 11.97 25.06 16.06
N PHE A 249 10.66 24.78 16.11
CA PHE A 249 10.01 24.22 17.30
C PHE A 249 10.62 22.89 17.73
N PHE A 250 11.05 22.04 16.80
CA PHE A 250 11.75 20.79 17.11
C PHE A 250 13.26 20.96 17.27
N LEU A 251 13.89 21.83 16.47
CA LEU A 251 15.33 22.04 16.46
C LEU A 251 15.84 22.72 17.72
N VAL A 252 15.15 23.75 18.21
CA VAL A 252 15.60 24.52 19.39
C VAL A 252 15.67 23.64 20.65
N PRO A 253 14.63 22.88 21.03
CA PRO A 253 14.73 21.97 22.17
C PRO A 253 15.81 20.89 21.97
N ASP A 254 15.99 20.39 20.75
CA ASP A 254 16.99 19.36 20.46
C ASP A 254 18.42 19.90 20.53
N LEU A 255 18.66 21.15 20.13
CA LEU A 255 19.93 21.87 20.34
C LEU A 255 20.21 22.09 21.82
N LEU A 256 19.24 22.63 22.58
CA LEU A 256 19.37 22.86 24.02
C LEU A 256 19.69 21.56 24.78
N ARG A 257 19.07 20.46 24.34
CA ARG A 257 19.31 19.12 24.85
C ARG A 257 20.74 18.63 24.61
N LEU A 258 21.34 18.96 23.47
CA LEU A 258 22.70 18.57 23.14
C LEU A 258 23.76 19.46 23.80
N ILE A 259 23.43 20.72 24.07
CA ILE A 259 24.33 21.66 24.76
C ILE A 259 24.35 21.40 26.28
N SER A 260 23.19 21.10 26.88
CA SER A 260 23.07 20.93 28.33
C SER A 260 22.75 19.50 28.74
N ASN A 261 23.66 18.88 29.49
CA ASN A 261 23.46 17.56 30.10
C ASN A 261 22.25 17.52 31.05
N GLN A 262 21.93 18.63 31.72
CA GLN A 262 20.78 18.73 32.62
C GLN A 262 19.46 18.69 31.84
N ILE A 263 19.39 19.45 30.74
CA ILE A 263 18.25 19.43 29.82
C ILE A 263 18.14 18.05 29.16
N ASN A 264 19.26 17.44 28.75
CA ASN A 264 19.29 16.09 28.21
C ASN A 264 18.67 15.06 29.16
N ARG A 265 19.07 15.08 30.43
CA ARG A 265 18.49 14.20 31.45
C ARG A 265 17.00 14.47 31.64
N PHE A 266 16.57 15.74 31.70
CA PHE A 266 15.15 16.09 31.81
C PHE A 266 14.31 15.50 30.68
N PHE A 267 14.75 15.67 29.43
CA PHE A 267 14.04 15.16 28.25
C PHE A 267 13.98 13.63 28.21
N PHE A 268 15.07 12.94 28.58
CA PHE A 268 15.08 11.47 28.58
C PHE A 268 14.34 10.85 29.78
N VAL A 269 14.20 11.56 30.90
CA VAL A 269 13.43 11.11 32.06
C VAL A 269 11.93 11.38 31.88
N LYS A 270 11.53 12.60 31.51
CA LYS A 270 10.10 12.95 31.38
C LYS A 270 9.49 12.66 30.01
N VAL A 271 10.31 12.62 28.96
CA VAL A 271 9.84 12.57 27.56
C VAL A 271 10.43 11.36 26.79
N ARG A 272 10.71 10.26 27.51
CA ARG A 272 11.30 9.02 26.98
C ARG A 272 10.50 8.40 25.82
N LYS A 273 9.19 8.65 25.75
CA LYS A 273 8.31 8.17 24.65
C LYS A 273 8.57 8.86 23.32
N ILE A 274 9.30 9.99 23.33
CA ILE A 274 9.66 10.73 22.14
C ILE A 274 11.05 10.32 21.67
N TYR A 275 12.09 10.32 22.50
CA TYR A 275 13.48 10.13 22.04
C TYR A 275 13.96 8.68 22.12
N LYS A 276 14.76 8.25 21.14
CA LYS A 276 15.43 6.93 21.19
C LYS A 276 16.70 7.02 22.03
N GLU A 277 17.10 5.91 22.66
CA GLU A 277 18.36 5.85 23.44
C GLU A 277 19.59 6.25 22.59
N LYS A 278 19.62 5.86 21.31
CA LYS A 278 20.67 6.24 20.35
C LYS A 278 20.68 7.73 20.00
N GLU A 279 19.65 8.50 20.34
CA GLU A 279 19.53 9.94 20.07
C GLU A 279 20.06 10.79 21.26
N LYS A 280 20.61 10.17 22.32
CA LYS A 280 21.13 10.90 23.49
C LYS A 280 22.24 11.89 23.15
N THR A 281 23.13 11.55 22.24
CA THR A 281 24.33 12.34 21.90
C THR A 281 24.29 12.95 20.50
N ARG A 282 23.18 12.82 19.79
CA ARG A 282 23.00 13.31 18.42
C ARG A 282 21.61 13.89 18.23
N PHE A 283 21.38 14.64 17.16
CA PHE A 283 20.04 15.13 16.81
C PHE A 283 19.02 13.99 16.68
N SER A 284 17.78 14.27 17.03
CA SER A 284 16.64 13.38 16.86
C SER A 284 16.34 13.18 15.37
N SER A 285 15.96 11.95 15.00
CA SER A 285 15.57 11.65 13.61
C SER A 285 14.35 12.45 13.14
N ILE A 286 13.49 12.94 14.05
CA ILE A 286 12.37 13.84 13.69
C ILE A 286 12.90 15.22 13.32
N THR A 287 13.82 15.75 14.13
CA THR A 287 14.43 17.06 13.89
C THR A 287 15.16 17.06 12.55
N LEU A 288 15.99 16.05 12.29
CA LEU A 288 16.73 15.92 11.04
C LEU A 288 15.79 15.75 9.84
N PHE A 289 14.71 14.98 9.98
CA PHE A 289 13.67 14.86 8.94
C PHE A 289 13.01 16.21 8.62
N LEU A 290 12.63 17.00 9.63
CA LEU A 290 12.01 18.32 9.41
C LEU A 290 13.00 19.34 8.84
N VAL A 291 14.26 19.31 9.28
CA VAL A 291 15.34 20.12 8.71
C VAL A 291 15.55 19.75 7.24
N SER A 292 15.62 18.46 6.90
CA SER A 292 15.74 17.98 5.52
C SER A 292 14.56 18.46 4.68
N PHE A 293 13.32 18.26 5.15
CA PHE A 293 12.11 18.72 4.47
C PHE A 293 12.18 20.22 4.19
N PHE A 294 12.46 21.03 5.22
CA PHE A 294 12.54 22.48 5.10
C PHE A 294 13.65 22.92 4.12
N LEU A 295 14.86 22.39 4.25
CA LEU A 295 15.98 22.73 3.38
C LEU A 295 15.72 22.30 1.94
N THR A 296 15.14 21.11 1.71
CA THR A 296 14.81 20.65 0.36
C THR A 296 13.78 21.59 -0.30
N LEU A 297 12.74 22.03 0.40
CA LEU A 297 11.78 23.02 -0.13
C LEU A 297 12.38 24.42 -0.30
N LEU A 298 13.34 24.80 0.54
CA LEU A 298 13.99 26.10 0.49
C LEU A 298 14.94 26.19 -0.71
N LEU A 299 15.76 25.15 -0.91
CA LEU A 299 16.88 25.15 -1.85
C LEU A 299 16.47 24.75 -3.27
N PHE A 300 15.45 23.91 -3.43
CA PHE A 300 15.06 23.37 -4.74
C PHE A 300 13.71 23.90 -5.20
N GLU A 301 13.48 23.80 -6.50
CA GLU A 301 12.17 24.06 -7.10
C GLU A 301 11.10 23.10 -6.56
N GLN A 302 9.85 23.55 -6.60
CA GLN A 302 8.70 22.82 -6.07
C GLN A 302 8.63 21.37 -6.54
N ASP A 303 8.77 21.14 -7.85
CA ASP A 303 8.67 19.82 -8.47
C ASP A 303 9.74 18.85 -7.95
N ILE A 304 10.99 19.32 -7.89
CA ILE A 304 12.14 18.53 -7.42
C ILE A 304 11.99 18.21 -5.94
N ALA A 305 11.64 19.23 -5.15
CA ALA A 305 11.51 19.08 -3.71
C ALA A 305 10.40 18.09 -3.35
N VAL A 306 9.24 18.17 -4.00
CA VAL A 306 8.10 17.27 -3.77
C VAL A 306 8.48 15.82 -4.04
N VAL A 307 9.17 15.53 -5.15
CA VAL A 307 9.60 14.17 -5.49
C VAL A 307 10.61 13.65 -4.47
N ALA A 308 11.66 14.44 -4.16
CA ALA A 308 12.72 14.02 -3.24
C ALA A 308 12.24 13.80 -1.79
N ILE A 309 11.34 14.66 -1.30
CA ILE A 309 10.74 14.50 0.04
C ILE A 309 9.82 13.27 0.05
N SER A 310 9.12 12.98 -1.04
CA SER A 310 8.29 11.77 -1.16
C SER A 310 9.15 10.50 -1.11
N PHE A 311 10.34 10.51 -1.70
CA PHE A 311 11.31 9.42 -1.57
C PHE A 311 11.72 9.21 -0.12
N LEU A 312 12.04 10.28 0.62
CA LEU A 312 12.36 10.20 2.04
C LEU A 312 11.19 9.63 2.86
N ILE A 313 9.95 10.09 2.62
CA ILE A 313 8.78 9.67 3.40
C ILE A 313 8.45 8.19 3.15
N PHE A 314 8.24 7.80 1.89
CA PHE A 314 7.78 6.45 1.57
C PHE A 314 8.91 5.45 1.56
N GLY A 315 10.10 5.84 1.07
CA GLY A 315 11.29 5.00 1.06
C GLY A 315 11.64 4.53 2.48
N ASP A 316 11.74 5.46 3.43
CA ASP A 316 12.05 5.12 4.82
C ASP A 316 10.96 4.26 5.48
N PHE A 317 9.68 4.57 5.25
CA PHE A 317 8.56 3.82 5.80
C PHE A 317 8.60 2.35 5.35
N PHE A 318 8.73 2.11 4.04
CA PHE A 318 8.75 0.76 3.50
C PHE A 318 10.09 0.03 3.75
N SER A 319 11.23 0.72 3.71
CA SER A 319 12.54 0.15 4.10
C SER A 319 12.49 -0.42 5.52
N LYS A 320 11.95 0.34 6.48
CA LYS A 320 11.80 -0.11 7.86
C LYS A 320 10.86 -1.31 7.97
N ILE A 321 9.68 -1.27 7.35
CA ILE A 321 8.73 -2.39 7.45
C ILE A 321 9.33 -3.67 6.87
N TYR A 322 9.90 -3.61 5.67
CA TYR A 322 10.36 -4.80 4.96
C TYR A 322 11.75 -5.25 5.42
N GLY A 323 12.67 -4.32 5.67
CA GLY A 323 14.02 -4.63 6.14
C GLY A 323 14.04 -5.23 7.54
N LEU A 324 13.19 -4.78 8.46
CA LEU A 324 13.19 -5.31 9.82
C LEU A 324 12.58 -6.71 9.93
N ARG A 325 11.66 -7.02 9.02
CA ARG A 325 10.79 -8.20 9.08
C ARG A 325 11.20 -9.30 8.11
N PHE A 326 11.66 -8.91 6.92
CA PHE A 326 12.05 -9.82 5.85
C PHE A 326 13.53 -9.67 5.48
N GLY A 327 14.26 -8.77 6.14
CA GLY A 327 15.70 -8.62 5.98
C GLY A 327 16.42 -9.91 6.32
N ARG A 328 17.11 -10.46 5.32
CA ARG A 328 17.90 -11.70 5.43
C ARG A 328 19.32 -11.49 4.95
N THR A 329 19.50 -10.62 3.96
CA THR A 329 20.79 -10.40 3.32
C THR A 329 21.31 -9.04 3.75
N PRO A 330 22.42 -8.97 4.50
CA PRO A 330 23.02 -7.70 4.89
C PRO A 330 23.48 -6.93 3.65
N PHE A 331 23.35 -5.61 3.69
CA PHE A 331 23.77 -4.70 2.64
C PHE A 331 24.18 -3.38 3.29
N PHE A 332 25.49 -3.16 3.43
CA PHE A 332 26.06 -2.10 4.27
C PHE A 332 25.46 -2.13 5.69
N ASP A 333 24.94 -1.00 6.20
CA ASP A 333 24.29 -0.90 7.50
C ASP A 333 22.81 -1.35 7.47
N LYS A 334 22.31 -1.79 6.31
CA LYS A 334 20.92 -2.15 6.05
C LYS A 334 20.82 -3.57 5.51
N THR A 335 19.70 -3.87 4.84
CA THR A 335 19.45 -5.17 4.20
C THR A 335 19.07 -4.97 2.75
N VAL A 336 19.36 -5.96 1.90
CA VAL A 336 18.95 -5.95 0.49
C VAL A 336 17.44 -5.81 0.38
N GLN A 337 16.69 -6.53 1.22
CA GLN A 337 15.22 -6.48 1.22
C GLN A 337 14.68 -5.11 1.62
N GLY A 338 15.28 -4.45 2.62
CA GLY A 338 14.92 -3.09 3.01
C GLY A 338 15.21 -2.08 1.91
N SER A 339 16.40 -2.17 1.31
CA SER A 339 16.83 -1.27 0.22
C SER A 339 15.97 -1.44 -1.03
N LEU A 340 15.66 -2.68 -1.43
CA LEU A 340 14.74 -2.92 -2.56
C LEU A 340 13.33 -2.40 -2.28
N ALA A 341 12.82 -2.54 -1.05
CA ALA A 341 11.52 -1.96 -0.68
C ALA A 341 11.57 -0.43 -0.67
N HIS A 342 12.69 0.18 -0.24
CA HIS A 342 12.93 1.62 -0.34
C HIS A 342 12.84 2.09 -1.79
N PHE A 343 13.58 1.42 -2.69
CA PHE A 343 13.59 1.74 -4.11
C PHE A 343 12.20 1.57 -4.75
N CYS A 344 11.49 0.48 -4.46
CA CYS A 344 10.11 0.24 -4.91
C CYS A 344 9.17 1.38 -4.49
N ALA A 345 9.29 1.83 -3.23
CA ALA A 345 8.52 2.95 -2.70
C ALA A 345 8.84 4.27 -3.40
N CYS A 346 10.12 4.55 -3.66
CA CYS A 346 10.54 5.74 -4.39
C CYS A 346 10.00 5.73 -5.82
N LEU A 347 10.15 4.62 -6.55
CA LEU A 347 9.63 4.49 -7.92
C LEU A 347 8.12 4.72 -7.99
N MET A 348 7.36 4.09 -7.09
CA MET A 348 5.91 4.24 -7.08
C MET A 348 5.47 5.66 -6.67
N ALA A 349 6.08 6.24 -5.63
CA ALA A 349 5.78 7.60 -5.20
C ALA A 349 6.10 8.63 -6.30
N GLY A 350 7.26 8.50 -6.94
CA GLY A 350 7.64 9.34 -8.07
C GLY A 350 6.72 9.17 -9.26
N TYR A 351 6.33 7.93 -9.60
CA TYR A 351 5.40 7.66 -10.70
C TYR A 351 4.00 8.24 -10.45
N ILE A 352 3.48 8.14 -9.23
CA ILE A 352 2.20 8.74 -8.83
C ILE A 352 2.25 10.28 -8.94
N LEU A 353 3.40 10.88 -8.64
CA LEU A 353 3.59 12.33 -8.71
C LEU A 353 3.89 12.85 -10.12
N HIS A 354 4.41 12.01 -11.03
CA HIS A 354 4.82 12.39 -12.38
C HIS A 354 3.78 13.24 -13.15
N PRO A 355 2.46 12.95 -13.10
CA PRO A 355 1.46 13.80 -13.77
C PRO A 355 1.34 15.23 -13.22
N PHE A 356 1.87 15.50 -12.03
CA PHE A 356 1.76 16.76 -11.31
C PHE A 356 3.08 17.55 -11.23
N VAL A 357 4.17 17.00 -11.78
CA VAL A 357 5.51 17.61 -11.73
C VAL A 357 6.17 17.56 -13.11
N GLN A 358 7.00 18.55 -13.42
CA GLN A 358 7.72 18.63 -14.70
C GLN A 358 9.06 17.89 -14.65
N ILE A 359 9.04 16.61 -14.25
CA ILE A 359 10.23 15.75 -14.17
C ILE A 359 9.97 14.47 -14.96
N SER A 360 10.88 14.13 -15.88
CA SER A 360 10.76 12.94 -16.71
C SER A 360 10.94 11.64 -15.92
N LEU A 361 10.28 10.56 -16.35
CA LEU A 361 10.37 9.24 -15.71
C LEU A 361 11.82 8.72 -15.53
N PRO A 362 12.75 8.87 -16.49
CA PRO A 362 14.14 8.45 -16.29
C PRO A 362 14.83 9.20 -15.14
N VAL A 363 14.55 10.49 -14.99
CA VAL A 363 15.12 11.31 -13.90
C VAL A 363 14.52 10.90 -12.55
N ILE A 364 13.22 10.61 -12.50
CA ILE A 364 12.56 10.05 -11.31
C ILE A 364 13.17 8.71 -10.92
N PHE A 365 13.41 7.82 -11.90
CA PHE A 365 14.04 6.53 -11.67
C PHE A 365 15.43 6.68 -11.08
N LEU A 366 16.27 7.55 -11.67
CA LEU A 366 17.62 7.83 -11.19
C LEU A 366 17.59 8.42 -9.77
N GLY A 367 16.72 9.40 -9.52
CA GLY A 367 16.56 10.00 -8.21
C GLY A 367 16.14 8.98 -7.15
N GLY A 368 15.22 8.07 -7.48
CA GLY A 368 14.78 6.99 -6.60
C GLY A 368 15.89 5.97 -6.31
N LEU A 369 16.71 5.65 -7.32
CA LEU A 369 17.87 4.77 -7.17
C LEU A 369 18.91 5.39 -6.23
N VAL A 370 19.25 6.67 -6.45
CA VAL A 370 20.17 7.41 -5.58
C VAL A 370 19.62 7.52 -4.17
N ALA A 371 18.33 7.83 -4.00
CA ALA A 371 17.70 7.89 -2.67
C ALA A 371 17.86 6.55 -1.93
N SER A 372 17.67 5.42 -2.61
CA SER A 372 17.86 4.10 -2.02
C SER A 372 19.31 3.77 -1.71
N LEU A 373 20.26 4.20 -2.54
CA LEU A 373 21.69 4.00 -2.29
C LEU A 373 22.17 4.84 -1.10
N VAL A 374 21.74 6.09 -1.02
CA VAL A 374 22.05 7.01 0.09
C VAL A 374 21.50 6.48 1.41
N GLU A 375 20.31 5.86 1.41
CA GLU A 375 19.75 5.23 2.62
C GLU A 375 20.56 4.01 3.10
N ALA A 376 21.17 3.28 2.17
CA ALA A 376 21.95 2.09 2.46
C ALA A 376 23.40 2.39 2.84
N LEU A 377 24.02 3.40 2.22
CA LEU A 377 25.46 3.69 2.36
C LEU A 377 25.81 4.28 3.74
N PRO A 378 26.94 3.86 4.34
CA PRO A 378 27.39 4.36 5.64
C PRO A 378 28.10 5.71 5.48
N LEU A 379 27.38 6.76 5.05
CA LEU A 379 27.94 8.07 4.70
C LEU A 379 28.40 8.91 5.90
N GLY A 380 28.22 8.43 7.14
CA GLY A 380 28.49 9.21 8.37
C GLY A 380 27.48 10.33 8.65
N ILE A 381 26.57 10.62 7.70
CA ILE A 381 25.45 11.55 7.82
C ILE A 381 24.16 10.75 8.01
N ASP A 382 23.25 11.24 8.85
CA ASP A 382 21.96 10.60 9.12
C ASP A 382 21.09 10.54 7.85
N ASP A 383 20.52 9.36 7.59
CA ASP A 383 19.66 9.08 6.43
C ASP A 383 18.42 10.00 6.35
N ASN A 384 17.92 10.45 7.51
CA ASN A 384 16.78 11.36 7.57
C ASN A 384 17.12 12.79 7.11
N LEU A 385 18.41 13.12 7.00
CA LEU A 385 18.87 14.39 6.45
C LEU A 385 19.30 14.24 4.99
N SER A 386 20.08 13.22 4.67
CA SER A 386 20.81 13.11 3.40
C SER A 386 19.93 12.65 2.23
N VAL A 387 18.97 11.74 2.44
CA VAL A 387 18.22 11.10 1.34
C VAL A 387 17.49 12.13 0.46
N ALA A 388 16.72 13.04 1.04
CA ALA A 388 15.99 14.04 0.26
C ALA A 388 16.92 15.09 -0.37
N LEU A 389 17.93 15.56 0.35
CA LEU A 389 18.86 16.58 -0.18
C LEU A 389 19.68 16.04 -1.35
N ILE A 390 20.29 14.86 -1.19
CA ILE A 390 21.14 14.27 -2.23
C ILE A 390 20.31 13.85 -3.44
N SER A 391 19.15 13.23 -3.24
CA SER A 391 18.28 12.87 -4.38
C SER A 391 17.74 14.11 -5.11
N ALA A 392 17.39 15.19 -4.39
CA ALA A 392 17.04 16.47 -5.01
C ALA A 392 18.19 17.08 -5.81
N SER A 393 19.42 17.06 -5.29
CA SER A 393 20.62 17.51 -6.01
C SER A 393 20.84 16.73 -7.30
N VAL A 394 20.69 15.40 -7.27
CA VAL A 394 20.83 14.57 -8.48
C VAL A 394 19.73 14.89 -9.50
N ILE A 395 18.47 14.94 -9.07
CA ILE A 395 17.35 15.30 -9.96
C ILE A 395 17.59 16.68 -10.59
N TYR A 396 18.05 17.65 -9.80
CA TYR A 396 18.38 18.99 -10.28
C TYR A 396 19.49 18.97 -11.33
N ILE A 397 20.62 18.32 -11.05
CA ILE A 397 21.76 18.23 -11.97
C ILE A 397 21.35 17.51 -13.26
N THR A 398 20.68 16.36 -13.15
CA THR A 398 20.26 15.58 -14.32
C THR A 398 19.19 16.30 -15.15
N ARG A 399 18.45 17.26 -14.60
CA ARG A 399 17.51 18.08 -15.37
C ARG A 399 18.20 19.17 -16.21
N LEU A 400 19.44 19.54 -15.87
CA LEU A 400 20.22 20.56 -16.60
C LEU A 400 20.87 20.03 -17.88
N PHE A 401 20.99 18.72 -18.02
CA PHE A 401 21.56 18.01 -19.17
C PHE A 401 20.47 17.18 -19.85
#